data_AF-A0A8S2CX30-F1
#
_entry.id   AF-A0A8S2CX30-F1
#
_cell.length_a   1.000
_cell.length_b   1.000
_cell.length_c   1.000
_cell.angle_alpha   90.00
_cell.angle_beta   90.00
_cell.angle_gamma   90.00
#
_symmetry.space_group_name_H-M   'P 1'
#
loop_
_entity.id
_entity.type
_entity.pdbx_description
1 polymer ?
#
loop_
_entity_poly.entity_id
_entity_poly.type
_entity_poly.pdbx_seq_one_letter_code
_entity_poly.pdbx_strand_id
1 'polypeptide(L)'
;MRNLLFHPKNQLEVHAPISGIVKILSAKAIGELSVRLGGGRVRKGEPIDMQAGILIRRRTGEHVKAGETLATLYSSSPIPPNLAQQYLATISLQKQAYASYSNFRVAAIVETEQGEFEGVNVENAVFPLALCAERVATFSAITKGARNIRQVHLITDSTDKTGTPCGSCRQVLAEFMDPSAKINVYSVSGELVTYKHSDLLPHAFTKKSFPKENK
;
A
#
# COMPACT_ATOMS: atom_id res chain seq x y z
N MET A 1 15.26 25.26 17.42
CA MET A 1 15.22 24.49 18.68
C MET A 1 15.85 23.11 18.43
N ARG A 2 17.16 22.97 18.65
CA ARG A 2 17.88 21.69 18.69
C ARG A 2 18.10 21.36 20.16
N ASN A 3 17.31 20.43 20.70
CA ASN A 3 17.64 19.51 21.80
C ASN A 3 16.37 18.86 22.33
N LEU A 4 16.19 17.57 22.02
CA LEU A 4 15.22 16.69 22.65
C LEU A 4 15.93 15.36 22.88
N LEU A 5 16.53 15.22 24.08
CA LEU A 5 16.74 14.05 24.95
C LEU A 5 17.01 12.62 24.41
N PHE A 6 17.09 12.37 23.10
CA PHE A 6 17.23 11.04 22.53
C PHE A 6 18.57 10.90 21.81
N HIS A 7 19.54 10.30 22.49
CA HIS A 7 20.90 10.04 21.99
C HIS A 7 21.17 8.53 21.96
N PRO A 8 20.60 7.81 20.99
CA PRO A 8 20.77 6.38 20.90
C PRO A 8 22.21 6.03 20.53
N LYS A 9 22.81 5.08 21.25
CA LYS A 9 24.18 4.60 20.96
C LYS A 9 24.28 3.89 19.62
N ASN A 10 23.24 3.16 19.22
CA ASN A 10 23.19 2.40 17.99
C ASN A 10 21.96 2.78 17.18
N GLN A 11 22.11 2.80 15.86
CA GLN A 11 21.02 2.98 14.92
C GLN A 11 21.15 2.02 13.74
N LEU A 12 20.03 1.57 13.20
CA LEU A 12 19.96 0.75 11.99
C LEU A 12 18.86 1.31 11.08
N GLU A 13 19.25 1.69 9.86
CA GLU A 13 18.29 2.12 8.85
C GLU A 13 17.67 0.91 8.15
N VAL A 14 16.35 0.93 8.01
CA VAL A 14 15.60 -0.05 7.25
C VAL A 14 15.26 0.56 5.91
N HIS A 15 15.91 0.10 4.86
CA HIS A 15 15.73 0.62 3.50
C HIS A 15 14.63 -0.15 2.75
N ALA A 16 13.94 0.54 1.85
CA ALA A 16 12.99 -0.06 0.94
C ALA A 16 13.73 -1.00 -0.01
N PRO A 17 13.43 -2.32 0.00
CA PRO A 17 14.11 -3.26 -0.89
C PRO A 17 13.68 -3.07 -2.36
N ILE A 18 12.51 -2.46 -2.57
CA ILE A 18 11.91 -2.14 -3.86
C ILE A 18 11.18 -0.80 -3.73
N SER A 19 10.90 -0.14 -4.85
CA SER A 19 10.05 1.03 -4.86
C SER A 19 8.57 0.65 -4.68
N GLY A 20 7.80 1.45 -3.95
CA GLY A 20 6.35 1.40 -4.03
C GLY A 20 5.58 2.14 -2.96
N ILE A 21 4.33 1.77 -2.72
CA ILE A 21 3.51 2.37 -1.65
C ILE A 21 3.72 1.60 -0.36
N VAL A 22 4.18 2.30 0.67
CA VAL A 22 4.32 1.73 2.00
C VAL A 22 2.93 1.43 2.54
N LYS A 23 2.73 0.20 3.02
CA LYS A 23 1.61 -0.11 3.90
C LYS A 23 2.13 -0.79 5.15
N ILE A 24 1.86 -0.21 6.32
CA ILE A 24 2.07 -0.88 7.61
C ILE A 24 0.94 -1.90 7.81
N LEU A 25 1.30 -3.17 7.90
CA LEU A 25 0.37 -4.31 7.99
C LEU A 25 -0.05 -4.62 9.42
N SER A 26 0.80 -4.33 10.42
CA SER A 26 0.54 -4.75 11.80
C SER A 26 1.17 -3.82 12.83
N ALA A 27 0.35 -3.01 13.49
CA ALA A 27 0.76 -2.22 14.65
C ALA A 27 1.26 -3.10 15.81
N LYS A 28 0.65 -4.30 15.98
CA LYS A 28 1.09 -5.28 16.98
C LYS A 28 2.51 -5.76 16.72
N ALA A 29 2.85 -6.08 15.47
CA ALA A 29 4.19 -6.54 15.12
C ALA A 29 5.24 -5.43 15.30
N ILE A 30 4.89 -4.17 15.04
CA ILE A 30 5.74 -3.02 15.37
C ILE A 30 5.94 -2.91 16.89
N GLY A 31 4.89 -3.11 17.69
CA GLY A 31 4.99 -3.15 19.15
C GLY A 31 5.89 -4.27 19.66
N GLU A 32 5.72 -5.49 19.13
CA GLU A 32 6.58 -6.64 19.45
C GLU A 32 8.04 -6.39 19.03
N LEU A 33 8.28 -5.74 17.88
CA LEU A 33 9.60 -5.32 17.44
C LEU A 33 10.21 -4.27 18.39
N SER A 34 9.42 -3.33 18.89
CA SER A 34 9.85 -2.36 19.90
C SER A 34 10.27 -3.05 21.20
N VAL A 35 9.52 -4.07 21.66
CA VAL A 35 9.92 -4.90 22.81
C VAL A 35 11.24 -5.63 22.54
N ARG A 36 11.43 -6.20 21.34
CA ARG A 36 12.69 -6.88 20.96
C ARG A 36 13.89 -5.94 20.88
N LEU A 37 13.68 -4.67 20.53
CA LEU A 37 14.71 -3.62 20.60
C LEU A 37 15.06 -3.20 22.03
N GLY A 38 14.26 -3.62 23.02
CA GLY A 38 14.41 -3.27 24.43
C GLY A 38 13.47 -2.16 24.91
N GLY A 39 12.64 -1.58 24.03
CA GLY A 39 11.75 -0.46 24.34
C GLY A 39 10.50 -0.85 25.15
N GLY A 40 10.36 -2.12 25.50
CA GLY A 40 9.29 -2.64 26.32
C GLY A 40 9.71 -3.92 27.03
N ARG A 41 8.77 -4.55 27.74
CA ARG A 41 9.02 -5.73 28.57
C ARG A 41 7.94 -6.78 28.38
N VAL A 42 8.32 -8.05 28.51
CA VAL A 42 7.40 -9.18 28.45
C VAL A 42 6.82 -9.45 29.84
N ARG A 43 7.64 -9.29 30.87
CA ARG A 43 7.23 -9.49 32.27
C ARG A 43 7.38 -8.21 33.08
N LYS A 44 6.52 -8.07 34.11
CA LYS A 44 6.60 -6.95 35.04
C LYS A 44 7.94 -7.00 35.78
N GLY A 45 8.65 -5.86 35.80
CA GLY A 45 9.93 -5.73 36.50
C GLY A 45 11.18 -5.89 35.62
N GLU A 46 11.04 -6.37 34.37
CA GLU A 46 12.16 -6.36 33.42
C GLU A 46 12.58 -4.92 33.07
N PRO A 47 13.88 -4.66 32.92
CA PRO A 47 14.39 -3.34 32.55
C PRO A 47 13.94 -2.96 31.14
N ILE A 48 13.75 -1.66 30.91
CA ILE A 48 13.41 -1.09 29.60
C ILE A 48 14.59 -0.24 29.15
N ASP A 49 15.02 -0.44 27.91
CA ASP A 49 15.99 0.40 27.24
C ASP A 49 15.32 1.71 26.81
N MET A 50 15.63 2.80 27.51
CA MET A 50 15.11 4.13 27.22
C MET A 50 15.66 4.73 25.92
N GLN A 51 16.69 4.13 25.31
CA GLN A 51 17.22 4.51 24.00
C GLN A 51 16.64 3.65 22.87
N ALA A 52 15.85 2.63 23.18
CA ALA A 52 15.21 1.80 22.18
C ALA A 52 14.00 2.51 21.57
N GLY A 53 13.89 2.45 20.25
CA GLY A 53 12.81 3.13 19.54
C GLY A 53 12.74 2.76 18.06
N ILE A 54 11.57 2.98 17.48
CA ILE A 54 11.35 2.85 16.04
C ILE A 54 10.86 4.21 15.55
N LEU A 55 11.67 4.86 14.71
CA LEU A 55 11.27 6.07 14.04
C LEU A 55 10.80 5.73 12.63
N ILE A 56 9.49 5.69 12.46
CA ILE A 56 8.86 5.48 11.15
C ILE A 56 9.12 6.73 10.30
N ARG A 57 9.89 6.56 9.22
CA ARG A 57 10.23 7.64 8.28
C ARG A 57 9.21 7.74 7.16
N ARG A 58 8.54 6.63 6.85
CA ARG A 58 7.54 6.52 5.78
C ARG A 58 6.24 5.97 6.31
N ARG A 59 5.15 6.69 6.08
CA ARG A 59 3.81 6.34 6.57
C ARG A 59 3.08 5.45 5.56
N THR A 60 2.03 4.77 6.02
CA THR A 60 1.10 4.10 5.10
C THR A 60 0.59 5.10 4.05
N GLY A 61 0.56 4.69 2.78
CA GLY A 61 0.15 5.51 1.64
C GLY A 61 1.29 6.33 1.01
N GLU A 62 2.45 6.44 1.65
CA GLU A 62 3.60 7.15 1.07
C GLU A 62 4.33 6.30 0.02
N HIS A 63 4.68 6.93 -1.10
CA HIS A 63 5.56 6.32 -2.10
C HIS A 63 7.02 6.37 -1.63
N VAL A 64 7.76 5.30 -1.90
CA VAL A 64 9.18 5.15 -1.61
C VAL A 64 9.91 4.59 -2.81
N LYS A 65 11.15 5.03 -3.04
CA LYS A 65 12.04 4.40 -4.02
C LYS A 65 12.90 3.32 -3.37
N ALA A 66 13.32 2.32 -4.14
CA ALA A 66 14.31 1.34 -3.68
C ALA A 66 15.55 2.05 -3.10
N GLY A 67 15.96 1.64 -1.91
CA GLY A 67 17.06 2.25 -1.15
C GLY A 67 16.63 3.38 -0.20
N GLU A 68 15.43 3.95 -0.31
CA GLU A 68 14.97 4.98 0.63
C GLU A 68 14.68 4.41 2.01
N THR A 69 14.97 5.19 3.05
CA THR A 69 14.79 4.78 4.45
C THR A 69 13.30 4.78 4.82
N LEU A 70 12.79 3.60 5.21
CA LEU A 70 11.42 3.39 5.66
C LEU A 70 11.26 3.64 7.15
N ALA A 71 12.25 3.24 7.93
CA ALA A 71 12.34 3.50 9.36
C ALA A 71 13.78 3.48 9.82
N THR A 72 14.02 4.09 10.98
CA THR A 72 15.26 3.99 11.72
C THR A 72 14.99 3.27 13.04
N LEU A 73 15.70 2.18 13.30
CA LEU A 73 15.66 1.45 14.57
C LEU A 73 16.76 2.00 15.47
N TYR A 74 16.48 2.13 16.76
CA TYR A 74 17.38 2.66 17.78
C TYR A 74 17.47 1.70 18.96
N SER A 75 18.65 1.63 19.60
CA SER A 75 18.89 0.89 20.85
C SER A 75 20.18 1.35 21.53
N SER A 76 20.28 1.16 22.85
CA SER A 76 21.53 1.30 23.60
C SER A 76 22.55 0.20 23.29
N SER A 77 22.09 -0.94 22.75
CA SER A 77 22.90 -2.12 22.38
C SER A 77 22.99 -2.28 20.86
N PRO A 78 24.00 -3.02 20.34
CA PRO A 78 24.09 -3.31 18.91
C PRO A 78 22.79 -3.93 18.37
N ILE A 79 22.26 -3.37 17.29
CA ILE A 79 20.98 -3.80 16.70
C ILE A 79 21.24 -4.96 15.74
N PRO A 80 20.67 -6.16 15.98
CA PRO A 80 20.82 -7.29 15.08
C PRO A 80 20.23 -6.98 13.68
N PRO A 81 20.94 -7.29 12.58
CA PRO A 81 20.46 -7.01 11.22
C PRO A 81 19.07 -7.61 10.92
N ASN A 82 18.77 -8.80 11.46
CA ASN A 82 17.48 -9.48 11.26
C ASN A 82 16.26 -8.69 11.78
N LEU A 83 16.44 -7.70 12.65
CA LEU A 83 15.36 -6.81 13.08
C LEU A 83 14.91 -5.86 11.97
N ALA A 84 15.78 -5.51 11.01
CA ALA A 84 15.38 -4.81 9.81
C ALA A 84 14.46 -5.66 8.93
N GLN A 85 14.77 -6.96 8.74
CA GLN A 85 13.87 -7.90 8.05
C GLN A 85 12.53 -8.06 8.78
N GLN A 86 12.52 -8.07 10.11
CA GLN A 86 11.27 -8.12 10.87
C GLN A 86 10.43 -6.86 10.67
N TYR A 87 11.04 -5.66 10.64
CA TYR A 87 10.35 -4.44 10.25
C TYR A 87 9.79 -4.53 8.82
N LEU A 88 10.59 -5.00 7.87
CA LEU A 88 10.15 -5.21 6.48
C LEU A 88 8.97 -6.19 6.37
N ALA A 89 8.86 -7.18 7.26
CA ALA A 89 7.71 -8.07 7.32
C ALA A 89 6.46 -7.39 7.89
N THR A 90 6.60 -6.29 8.64
CA THR A 90 5.47 -5.47 9.11
C THR A 90 4.92 -4.54 8.03
N ILE A 91 5.55 -4.48 6.85
CA ILE A 91 5.14 -3.63 5.74
C ILE A 91 4.89 -4.42 4.45
N SER A 92 3.91 -4.01 3.65
CA SER A 92 3.70 -4.56 2.30
C SER A 92 4.17 -3.56 1.25
N LEU A 93 4.86 -4.09 0.25
CA LEU A 93 5.22 -3.44 -1.01
C LEU A 93 4.87 -4.45 -2.11
N GLN A 94 3.66 -4.45 -2.67
CA GLN A 94 3.19 -5.31 -3.80
C GLN A 94 3.38 -6.86 -3.74
N LYS A 95 4.02 -7.43 -2.70
CA LYS A 95 4.47 -8.84 -2.66
C LYS A 95 3.37 -9.91 -2.63
N GLN A 96 2.11 -9.51 -2.45
CA GLN A 96 0.99 -10.46 -2.36
C GLN A 96 0.41 -10.84 -3.73
N ALA A 97 0.81 -10.14 -4.80
CA ALA A 97 0.35 -10.45 -6.15
C ALA A 97 0.72 -11.88 -6.55
N TYR A 98 -0.28 -12.64 -7.01
CA TYR A 98 -0.04 -13.92 -7.67
C TYR A 98 0.07 -13.65 -9.16
N ALA A 99 1.30 -13.44 -9.63
CA ALA A 99 1.63 -13.05 -11.00
C ALA A 99 2.69 -13.96 -11.62
N SER A 100 2.54 -15.29 -11.47
CA SER A 100 3.55 -16.27 -11.89
C SER A 100 3.69 -16.43 -13.41
N TYR A 101 2.70 -15.98 -14.18
CA TYR A 101 2.70 -16.10 -15.63
C TYR A 101 3.27 -14.84 -16.28
N SER A 102 2.81 -13.65 -15.90
CA SER A 102 3.33 -12.40 -16.46
C SER A 102 4.60 -11.91 -15.80
N ASN A 103 4.85 -12.30 -14.54
CA ASN A 103 5.84 -11.68 -13.67
C ASN A 103 5.64 -10.16 -13.51
N PHE A 104 4.41 -9.66 -13.72
CA PHE A 104 4.06 -8.26 -13.64
C PHE A 104 3.09 -8.03 -12.48
N ARG A 105 3.56 -7.44 -11.40
CA ARG A 105 2.78 -7.23 -10.18
C ARG A 105 2.12 -5.87 -10.19
N VAL A 106 0.88 -5.89 -9.72
CA VAL A 106 0.04 -4.71 -9.57
C VAL A 106 -0.58 -4.75 -8.18
N ALA A 107 -0.59 -3.62 -7.49
CA ALA A 107 -1.37 -3.43 -6.27
C ALA A 107 -2.22 -2.17 -6.39
N ALA A 108 -3.41 -2.23 -5.82
CA ALA A 108 -4.35 -1.14 -5.80
C ALA A 108 -4.90 -0.92 -4.39
N ILE A 109 -5.10 0.34 -4.03
CA ILE A 109 -5.88 0.77 -2.87
C ILE A 109 -7.05 1.58 -3.39
N VAL A 110 -8.24 1.21 -2.94
CA VAL A 110 -9.49 1.91 -3.20
C VAL A 110 -9.92 2.58 -1.91
N GLU A 111 -10.03 3.91 -1.93
CA GLU A 111 -10.52 4.68 -0.80
C GLU A 111 -12.03 4.89 -0.91
N THR A 112 -12.74 4.62 0.17
CA THR A 112 -14.21 4.71 0.23
C THR A 112 -14.68 5.50 1.44
N GLU A 113 -15.99 5.62 1.58
CA GLU A 113 -16.64 6.12 2.80
C GLU A 113 -16.46 5.20 4.02
N GLN A 114 -16.14 3.93 3.83
CA GLN A 114 -15.98 2.93 4.91
C GLN A 114 -14.51 2.63 5.24
N GLY A 115 -13.57 3.29 4.56
CA GLY A 115 -12.13 3.08 4.72
C GLY A 115 -11.45 2.63 3.42
N GLU A 116 -10.25 2.10 3.58
CA GLU A 116 -9.38 1.67 2.49
C GLU A 116 -9.46 0.17 2.26
N PHE A 117 -9.52 -0.23 0.98
CA PHE A 117 -9.56 -1.63 0.57
C PHE A 117 -8.45 -1.91 -0.43
N GLU A 118 -7.78 -3.03 -0.23
CA GLU A 118 -6.65 -3.43 -1.06
C GLU A 118 -6.98 -4.53 -2.04
N GLY A 119 -6.21 -4.54 -3.11
CA GLY A 119 -6.15 -5.63 -4.04
C GLY A 119 -4.77 -5.75 -4.66
N VAL A 120 -4.48 -6.95 -5.11
CA VAL A 120 -3.34 -7.29 -5.94
C VAL A 120 -3.84 -8.06 -7.15
N ASN A 121 -3.08 -8.09 -8.25
CA ASN A 121 -3.46 -8.96 -9.35
C ASN A 121 -3.30 -10.43 -8.96
N VAL A 122 -4.25 -11.25 -9.40
CA VAL A 122 -4.31 -12.70 -9.20
C VAL A 122 -4.51 -13.35 -10.56
N GLU A 123 -3.46 -13.98 -11.06
CA GLU A 123 -3.47 -14.70 -12.32
C GLU A 123 -4.02 -16.12 -12.20
N ASN A 124 -4.29 -16.73 -13.34
CA ASN A 124 -4.77 -18.10 -13.42
C ASN A 124 -4.27 -18.75 -14.71
N ALA A 125 -4.09 -20.07 -14.72
CA ALA A 125 -3.73 -20.82 -15.93
C ALA A 125 -4.73 -20.60 -17.08
N VAL A 126 -6.01 -20.41 -16.76
CA VAL A 126 -7.04 -19.95 -17.69
C VAL A 126 -7.07 -18.42 -17.64
N PHE A 127 -6.28 -17.77 -18.49
CA PHE A 127 -5.97 -16.34 -18.41
C PHE A 127 -7.19 -15.41 -18.29
N PRO A 128 -8.32 -15.66 -18.97
CA PRO A 128 -9.53 -14.84 -18.80
C PRO A 128 -10.11 -14.82 -17.38
N LEU A 129 -9.76 -15.77 -16.51
CA LEU A 129 -10.18 -15.81 -15.11
C LEU A 129 -9.33 -14.91 -14.20
N ALA A 130 -8.25 -14.32 -14.72
CA ALA A 130 -7.39 -13.44 -13.95
C ALA A 130 -8.11 -12.15 -13.51
N LEU A 131 -7.82 -11.71 -12.29
CA LEU A 131 -8.32 -10.46 -11.73
C LEU A 131 -7.20 -9.44 -11.56
N CYS A 132 -7.49 -8.21 -11.97
CA CYS A 132 -6.62 -7.07 -11.76
C CYS A 132 -6.74 -6.56 -10.31
N ALA A 133 -5.70 -5.90 -9.82
CA ALA A 133 -5.65 -5.39 -8.46
C ALA A 133 -6.82 -4.45 -8.12
N GLU A 134 -7.20 -3.57 -9.04
CA GLU A 134 -8.28 -2.60 -8.87
C GLU A 134 -9.63 -3.29 -8.72
N ARG A 135 -9.86 -4.37 -9.48
CA ARG A 135 -11.08 -5.18 -9.38
C ARG A 135 -11.12 -5.93 -8.05
N VAL A 136 -10.01 -6.51 -7.61
CA VAL A 136 -9.92 -7.17 -6.30
C VAL A 136 -10.20 -6.18 -5.17
N ALA A 137 -9.58 -4.99 -5.20
CA ALA A 137 -9.79 -3.94 -4.20
C ALA A 137 -11.25 -3.44 -4.20
N THR A 138 -11.79 -3.16 -5.39
CA THR A 138 -13.17 -2.69 -5.56
C THR A 138 -14.15 -3.72 -5.03
N PHE A 139 -14.08 -4.97 -5.48
CA PHE A 139 -15.02 -6.00 -5.04
C PHE A 139 -14.88 -6.32 -3.54
N SER A 140 -13.67 -6.23 -2.97
CA SER A 140 -13.48 -6.30 -1.53
C SER A 140 -14.24 -5.19 -0.80
N ALA A 141 -14.17 -3.95 -1.28
CA ALA A 141 -14.96 -2.84 -0.74
C ALA A 141 -16.47 -3.09 -0.87
N ILE A 142 -16.94 -3.51 -2.05
CA ILE A 142 -18.36 -3.73 -2.32
C ILE A 142 -18.93 -4.86 -1.43
N THR A 143 -18.20 -5.96 -1.25
CA THR A 143 -18.66 -7.05 -0.38
C THR A 143 -18.73 -6.66 1.10
N LYS A 144 -18.06 -5.58 1.50
CA LYS A 144 -18.14 -4.99 2.85
C LYS A 144 -19.20 -3.90 3.00
N GLY A 145 -19.89 -3.56 1.92
CA GLY A 145 -21.01 -2.62 1.93
C GLY A 145 -20.64 -1.21 1.45
N ALA A 146 -19.36 -0.93 1.16
CA ALA A 146 -18.96 0.34 0.58
C ALA A 146 -19.51 0.47 -0.83
N ARG A 147 -20.00 1.65 -1.21
CA ARG A 147 -20.59 1.91 -2.54
C ARG A 147 -20.09 3.19 -3.20
N ASN A 148 -19.25 3.98 -2.50
CA ASN A 148 -18.74 5.24 -3.03
C ASN A 148 -17.20 5.29 -2.98
N ILE A 149 -16.57 5.04 -4.12
CA ILE A 149 -15.12 5.12 -4.29
C ILE A 149 -14.72 6.59 -4.51
N ARG A 150 -13.91 7.14 -3.62
CA ARG A 150 -13.45 8.54 -3.64
C ARG A 150 -12.19 8.73 -4.47
N GLN A 151 -11.26 7.79 -4.36
CA GLN A 151 -10.02 7.78 -5.14
C GLN A 151 -9.42 6.39 -5.19
N VAL A 152 -8.53 6.19 -6.16
CA VAL A 152 -7.78 4.93 -6.35
C VAL A 152 -6.30 5.23 -6.43
N HIS A 153 -5.49 4.41 -5.77
CA HIS A 153 -4.05 4.41 -5.85
C HIS A 153 -3.61 3.09 -6.49
N LEU A 154 -2.85 3.16 -7.57
CA LEU A 154 -2.40 2.01 -8.35
C LEU A 154 -0.89 2.05 -8.44
N ILE A 155 -0.24 0.93 -8.14
CA ILE A 155 1.18 0.76 -8.41
C ILE A 155 1.39 -0.48 -9.24
N THR A 156 2.22 -0.36 -10.27
CA THR A 156 2.58 -1.45 -11.19
C THR A 156 4.10 -1.62 -11.23
N ASP A 157 4.58 -2.82 -11.57
CA ASP A 157 5.99 -3.07 -11.89
C ASP A 157 6.48 -2.32 -13.15
N SER A 158 5.64 -1.49 -13.82
CA SER A 158 6.09 -0.74 -15.00
C SER A 158 7.14 0.30 -14.66
N THR A 159 8.19 0.34 -15.47
CA THR A 159 9.25 1.35 -15.42
C THR A 159 8.91 2.63 -16.20
N ASP A 160 7.82 2.63 -16.96
CA ASP A 160 7.31 3.78 -17.72
C ASP A 160 5.94 4.28 -17.22
N LYS A 161 5.43 5.36 -17.81
CA LYS A 161 4.20 6.07 -17.42
C LYS A 161 2.90 5.33 -17.81
N THR A 162 2.95 4.06 -18.22
CA THR A 162 1.84 3.41 -18.94
C THR A 162 1.00 2.42 -18.10
N GLY A 163 1.34 2.22 -16.83
CA GLY A 163 0.64 1.31 -15.90
C GLY A 163 -0.77 1.75 -15.48
N THR A 164 -1.58 2.28 -16.39
CA THR A 164 -2.96 2.74 -16.13
C THR A 164 -3.93 1.58 -15.99
N PRO A 165 -5.09 1.77 -15.31
CA PRO A 165 -6.09 0.72 -15.21
C PRO A 165 -6.52 0.18 -16.59
N CYS A 166 -6.72 -1.13 -16.71
CA CYS A 166 -7.22 -1.73 -17.94
C CYS A 166 -8.69 -1.35 -18.20
N GLY A 167 -9.18 -1.55 -19.43
CA GLY A 167 -10.55 -1.18 -19.80
C GLY A 167 -11.63 -1.74 -18.87
N SER A 168 -11.50 -3.01 -18.46
CA SER A 168 -12.43 -3.65 -17.52
C SER A 168 -12.37 -3.03 -16.13
N CYS A 169 -11.19 -2.67 -15.62
CA CYS A 169 -11.05 -1.96 -14.34
C CYS A 169 -11.70 -0.58 -14.41
N ARG A 170 -11.48 0.17 -15.49
CA ARG A 170 -12.10 1.48 -15.70
C ARG A 170 -13.62 1.38 -15.68
N GLN A 171 -14.17 0.36 -16.35
CA GLN A 171 -15.61 0.15 -16.40
C GLN A 171 -16.20 -0.27 -15.04
N VAL A 172 -15.49 -1.08 -14.26
CA VAL A 172 -15.88 -1.44 -12.88
C VAL A 172 -15.84 -0.21 -11.97
N LEU A 173 -14.81 0.62 -12.09
CA LEU A 173 -14.71 1.87 -11.31
C LEU A 173 -15.86 2.83 -11.67
N ALA A 174 -16.22 2.96 -12.95
CA ALA A 174 -17.30 3.85 -13.39
C ALA A 174 -18.68 3.54 -12.80
N GLU A 175 -18.88 2.34 -12.26
CA GLU A 175 -20.09 1.94 -11.55
C GLU A 175 -20.17 2.53 -10.11
N PHE A 176 -19.01 2.80 -9.48
CA PHE A 176 -18.91 3.14 -8.06
C PHE A 176 -18.12 4.43 -7.76
N MET A 177 -17.53 5.05 -8.79
CA MET A 177 -16.60 6.17 -8.67
C MET A 177 -17.11 7.38 -9.48
N ASP A 178 -17.07 8.56 -8.89
CA ASP A 178 -17.49 9.78 -9.59
C ASP A 178 -16.57 10.09 -10.79
N PRO A 179 -17.08 10.58 -11.94
CA PRO A 179 -16.25 10.92 -13.08
C PRO A 179 -15.15 11.95 -12.79
N SER A 180 -15.31 12.78 -11.76
CA SER A 180 -14.31 13.77 -11.32
C SER A 180 -13.28 13.22 -10.33
N ALA A 181 -13.47 12.01 -9.82
CA ALA A 181 -12.57 11.38 -8.85
C ALA A 181 -11.19 11.08 -9.45
N LYS A 182 -10.19 10.95 -8.57
CA LYS A 182 -8.78 10.82 -8.95
C LYS A 182 -8.32 9.37 -8.97
N ILE A 183 -7.55 9.02 -10.00
CA ILE A 183 -6.81 7.77 -10.11
C ILE A 183 -5.32 8.10 -10.13
N ASN A 184 -4.63 7.76 -9.05
CA ASN A 184 -3.21 8.01 -8.84
C ASN A 184 -2.42 6.77 -9.26
N VAL A 185 -1.61 6.89 -10.31
CA VAL A 185 -0.78 5.80 -10.84
C VAL A 185 0.67 6.07 -10.49
N TYR A 186 1.28 5.15 -9.75
CA TYR A 186 2.66 5.19 -9.31
C TYR A 186 3.49 4.18 -10.14
N SER A 187 4.65 4.61 -10.61
CA SER A 187 5.65 3.73 -11.20
C SER A 187 6.64 3.22 -10.15
N VAL A 188 7.36 2.14 -10.46
CA VAL A 188 8.50 1.70 -9.64
C VAL A 188 9.72 2.63 -9.77
N SER A 189 9.75 3.55 -10.75
CA SER A 189 10.75 4.63 -10.82
C SER A 189 10.44 5.80 -9.86
N GLY A 190 9.25 5.79 -9.26
CA GLY A 190 8.75 6.80 -8.33
C GLY A 190 8.22 8.06 -8.97
N GLU A 191 7.74 7.95 -10.21
CA GLU A 191 6.86 8.94 -10.80
C GLU A 191 5.41 8.68 -10.36
N LEU A 192 4.68 9.76 -10.14
CA LEU A 192 3.24 9.75 -9.91
C LEU A 192 2.56 10.50 -11.05
N VAL A 193 1.57 9.87 -11.66
CA VAL A 193 0.65 10.50 -12.60
C VAL A 193 -0.76 10.39 -12.05
N THR A 194 -1.45 11.53 -11.92
CA THR A 194 -2.85 11.57 -11.50
C THR A 194 -3.74 11.81 -12.71
N TYR A 195 -4.71 10.92 -12.90
CA TYR A 195 -5.75 11.04 -13.91
C TYR A 195 -7.08 11.37 -13.25
N LYS A 196 -7.91 12.14 -13.94
CA LYS A 196 -9.33 12.20 -13.63
C LYS A 196 -9.99 10.93 -14.20
N HIS A 197 -10.93 10.35 -13.46
CA HIS A 197 -11.57 9.10 -13.87
C HIS A 197 -12.22 9.21 -15.26
N SER A 198 -12.91 10.33 -15.54
CA SER A 198 -13.53 10.60 -16.84
C SER A 198 -12.56 10.60 -18.02
N ASP A 199 -11.28 10.90 -17.79
CA ASP A 199 -10.29 11.03 -18.85
C ASP A 199 -9.79 9.65 -19.28
N LEU A 200 -9.87 8.67 -18.38
CA LEU A 200 -9.53 7.28 -18.67
C LEU A 200 -10.69 6.52 -19.33
N LEU A 201 -11.94 6.90 -19.08
CA LEU A 201 -13.12 6.29 -19.70
C LEU A 201 -14.15 7.36 -20.12
N PRO A 202 -13.88 8.10 -21.20
CA PRO A 202 -14.83 9.08 -21.70
C PRO A 202 -16.11 8.39 -22.17
N HIS A 203 -17.26 9.04 -21.95
CA HIS A 203 -18.58 8.52 -22.32
C HIS A 203 -18.87 7.12 -21.76
N ALA A 204 -18.42 6.84 -20.53
CA ALA A 204 -18.61 5.56 -19.87
C ALA A 204 -20.07 5.08 -19.92
N PHE A 205 -20.25 3.79 -20.22
CA PHE A 205 -21.54 3.13 -20.06
C PHE A 205 -21.84 3.01 -18.55
N THR A 206 -23.01 3.46 -18.12
CA THR A 206 -23.39 3.46 -16.68
C THR A 206 -24.86 3.05 -16.52
N LYS A 207 -25.36 3.01 -15.28
CA LYS A 207 -26.81 2.82 -15.01
C LYS A 207 -27.71 3.76 -15.80
N LYS A 208 -27.25 4.96 -16.13
CA LYS A 208 -28.01 5.96 -16.91
C LYS A 208 -28.13 5.59 -18.39
N SER A 209 -27.30 4.68 -18.88
CA SER A 209 -27.30 4.22 -20.26
C SER A 209 -28.36 3.14 -20.53
N PHE A 210 -28.85 2.47 -19.49
CA PHE A 210 -29.97 1.53 -19.64
C PHE A 210 -31.28 2.29 -19.88
N PRO A 211 -32.23 1.72 -20.63
CA PRO A 211 -33.57 2.25 -20.75
C PRO A 211 -34.17 2.45 -19.35
N LYS A 212 -34.81 3.58 -19.11
CA LYS A 212 -35.61 3.75 -17.89
C LYS A 212 -36.79 2.79 -17.99
N GLU A 213 -36.92 1.87 -17.03
CA GLU A 213 -38.15 1.11 -16.88
C GLU A 213 -39.29 2.13 -16.70
N ASN A 214 -40.34 2.01 -17.52
CA ASN A 214 -41.63 2.64 -17.25
C ASN A 214 -42.22 1.89 -16.04
N LYS A 215 -41.78 2.25 -14.83
CA LYS A 215 -42.44 1.84 -13.59
C LYS A 215 -43.66 2.72 -13.35
#